data_AF-A0A354CKS5-F1
#
_entry.id   AF-A0A354CKS5-F1
#
_cell.length_a   1.000
_cell.length_b   1.000
_cell.length_c   1.000
_cell.angle_alpha   90.00
_cell.angle_beta   90.00
_cell.angle_gamma   90.00
#
_symmetry.space_group_name_H-M   'P 1'
#
loop_
_entity.id
_entity.type
_entity.pdbx_description
1 polymer ?
#
loop_
_entity_poly.entity_id
_entity_poly.type
_entity_poly.pdbx_seq_one_letter_code
_entity_poly.pdbx_strand_id
1 'polypeptide(L)'
;AASTEGRDPIEDINTINAELEAYNPDLLKRPQVIAANKTDVIYSDDENPVDRLKAEFEPKGIKVFPISAVSGKGVKELLYAVRDMLDSIDEEPTVFAREFFTEDILDNPDEPFTINRGDDASFIIEGPRIDRMLGYTNLDSERG
;
A
#
# COMPACT_ATOMS: atom_id res chain seq x y z
N ALA A 1 -15.67 6.88 15.88
CA ALA A 1 -14.21 6.64 15.94
C ALA A 1 -13.96 5.33 16.67
N ALA A 2 -12.76 4.75 16.63
CA ALA A 2 -12.41 3.55 17.39
C ALA A 2 -12.73 3.63 18.91
N SER A 3 -12.94 4.84 19.43
CA SER A 3 -13.55 5.12 20.74
C SER A 3 -14.94 4.50 20.95
N THR A 4 -15.75 4.24 19.91
CA THR A 4 -17.06 3.54 20.05
C THR A 4 -16.89 2.01 20.22
N GLU A 5 -15.70 1.48 19.94
CA GLU A 5 -15.33 0.07 20.14
C GLU A 5 -14.47 -0.13 21.41
N GLY A 6 -14.28 0.92 22.22
CA GLY A 6 -13.45 0.88 23.43
C GLY A 6 -11.95 0.97 23.19
N ARG A 7 -11.51 1.33 21.98
CA ARG A 7 -10.08 1.51 21.63
C ARG A 7 -9.63 2.96 21.79
N ASP A 8 -8.37 3.17 22.19
CA ASP A 8 -7.78 4.51 22.27
C ASP A 8 -7.35 4.99 20.87
N PRO A 9 -7.94 6.08 20.34
CA PRO A 9 -7.61 6.59 19.01
C PRO A 9 -6.16 7.06 18.87
N ILE A 10 -5.47 7.44 19.96
CA ILE A 10 -4.05 7.82 19.92
C ILE A 10 -3.19 6.57 19.70
N GLU A 11 -3.50 5.48 20.40
CA GLU A 11 -2.80 4.20 20.26
C GLU A 11 -2.98 3.62 18.85
N ASP A 12 -4.20 3.69 18.30
CA ASP A 12 -4.47 3.26 16.92
C ASP A 12 -3.58 4.00 15.90
N ILE A 13 -3.44 5.34 16.03
CA ILE A 13 -2.62 6.14 15.11
C ILE A 13 -1.13 5.78 15.27
N ASN A 14 -0.65 5.61 16.50
CA ASN A 14 0.74 5.23 16.74
C ASN A 14 1.04 3.83 16.18
N THR A 15 0.08 2.91 16.28
CA THR A 15 0.20 1.56 15.71
C THR A 15 0.29 1.62 14.19
N ILE A 16 -0.59 2.38 13.53
CA ILE A 16 -0.54 2.59 12.08
C ILE A 16 0.80 3.21 11.65
N ASN A 17 1.30 4.22 12.37
CA ASN A 17 2.59 4.83 12.05
C ASN A 17 3.75 3.83 12.18
N ALA A 18 3.73 2.95 13.19
CA ALA A 18 4.72 1.89 13.35
C ALA A 18 4.66 0.85 12.22
N GLU A 19 3.45 0.49 11.76
CA GLU A 19 3.25 -0.38 10.60
C GLU A 19 3.79 0.26 9.31
N LEU A 20 3.52 1.56 9.09
CA LEU A 20 4.04 2.31 7.96
C LEU A 20 5.56 2.39 7.98
N GLU A 21 6.17 2.63 9.14
CA GLU A 21 7.62 2.66 9.31
C GLU A 21 8.26 1.30 9.01
N ALA A 22 7.66 0.23 9.54
CA ALA A 22 8.15 -1.14 9.33
C ALA A 22 8.07 -1.58 7.87
N TYR A 23 7.08 -1.09 7.12
CA TYR A 23 6.95 -1.34 5.69
C TYR A 23 7.94 -0.50 4.87
N ASN A 24 7.95 0.83 5.06
CA ASN A 24 8.88 1.73 4.41
C ASN A 24 9.03 3.04 5.22
N PRO A 25 10.20 3.31 5.82
CA PRO A 25 10.45 4.51 6.60
C PRO A 25 10.25 5.83 5.84
N ASP A 26 10.36 5.83 4.51
CA ASP A 26 10.13 7.03 3.70
C ASP A 26 8.66 7.45 3.68
N LEU A 27 7.72 6.57 4.04
CA LEU A 27 6.30 6.93 4.15
C LEU A 27 6.06 7.90 5.31
N LEU A 28 6.77 7.76 6.43
CA LEU A 28 6.66 8.67 7.57
C LEU A 28 7.28 10.05 7.32
N LYS A 29 8.12 10.18 6.29
CA LYS A 29 8.70 11.47 5.88
C LYS A 29 7.72 12.33 5.08
N ARG A 30 6.64 11.73 4.56
CA ARG A 30 5.65 12.43 3.75
C ARG A 30 4.76 13.31 4.64
N PRO A 31 4.30 14.48 4.15
CA PRO A 31 3.31 15.28 4.86
C PRO A 31 2.05 14.46 5.20
N GLN A 32 1.59 14.57 6.45
CA GLN A 32 0.47 13.78 6.96
C GLN A 32 -0.61 14.67 7.59
N VAL A 33 -1.86 14.22 7.48
CA VAL A 33 -3.02 14.78 8.18
C VAL A 33 -3.84 13.66 8.81
N ILE A 34 -4.56 13.98 9.89
CA ILE A 34 -5.47 13.04 10.56
C ILE A 34 -6.90 13.46 10.25
N ALA A 35 -7.67 12.56 9.65
CA ALA A 35 -9.11 12.70 9.49
C ALA A 35 -9.84 11.97 10.63
N ALA A 36 -10.23 12.71 11.67
CA ALA A 36 -10.98 12.16 12.80
C ALA A 36 -12.45 11.93 12.38
N ASN A 37 -12.73 10.74 11.85
CA ASN A 37 -14.02 10.41 11.24
C ASN A 37 -15.08 9.91 12.24
N LYS A 38 -16.35 10.01 11.82
CA LYS A 38 -17.58 9.65 12.56
C LYS A 38 -17.85 10.57 13.76
N THR A 39 -17.64 11.88 13.60
CA THR A 39 -17.92 12.85 14.69
C THR A 39 -19.40 13.00 15.03
N ASP A 40 -20.29 12.54 14.15
CA ASP A 40 -21.75 12.56 14.33
C ASP A 40 -22.26 11.60 15.42
N VAL A 41 -21.48 10.56 15.75
CA VAL A 41 -21.83 9.56 16.76
C VAL A 41 -21.07 9.74 18.08
N ILE A 42 -20.42 10.88 18.27
CA ILE A 42 -19.78 11.22 19.54
C ILE A 42 -20.87 11.74 20.47
N TYR A 43 -21.29 10.90 21.43
CA TYR A 43 -22.36 11.20 22.38
C TYR A 43 -21.86 11.27 23.84
N SER A 44 -20.55 11.35 24.07
CA SER A 44 -19.97 11.29 25.42
C SER A 44 -20.09 12.61 26.18
N ASP A 45 -20.49 12.55 27.45
CA ASP A 45 -20.39 13.64 28.44
C ASP A 45 -18.93 13.88 28.92
N ASP A 46 -18.01 12.97 28.58
CA ASP A 46 -16.57 13.02 28.87
C ASP A 46 -15.77 13.83 27.82
N GLU A 47 -14.44 13.82 27.95
CA GLU A 47 -13.51 14.50 27.05
C GLU A 47 -13.67 14.06 25.57
N ASN A 48 -13.85 15.05 24.69
CA ASN A 48 -14.04 14.81 23.26
C ASN A 48 -12.77 14.19 22.65
N PRO A 49 -12.85 13.00 22.02
CA PRO A 49 -11.68 12.33 21.46
C PRO A 49 -10.98 13.14 20.36
N VAL A 50 -11.70 14.03 19.67
CA VAL A 50 -11.09 14.94 18.68
C VAL A 50 -10.14 15.91 19.37
N ASP A 51 -10.50 16.42 20.54
CA ASP A 51 -9.70 17.41 21.25
C ASP A 51 -8.43 16.77 21.83
N ARG A 52 -8.53 15.53 22.32
CA ARG A 52 -7.35 14.70 22.68
C ARG A 52 -6.41 14.49 21.50
N LEU A 53 -6.94 14.14 20.33
CA LEU A 53 -6.15 13.98 19.12
C LEU A 53 -5.44 15.29 18.72
N LYS A 54 -6.14 16.42 18.78
CA LYS A 54 -5.55 17.73 18.49
C LYS A 54 -4.40 18.06 19.44
N ALA A 55 -4.62 17.87 20.74
CA ALA A 55 -3.60 18.14 21.76
C ALA A 55 -2.33 17.30 21.55
N GLU A 56 -2.47 16.05 21.10
CA GLU A 56 -1.35 15.14 20.90
C GLU A 56 -0.59 15.37 19.57
N PHE A 57 -1.32 15.64 18.48
CA PHE A 57 -0.75 15.59 17.12
C PHE A 57 -0.51 16.97 16.48
N GLU A 58 -1.28 17.99 16.82
CA GLU A 58 -1.05 19.34 16.26
C GLU A 58 0.31 19.93 16.67
N PRO A 59 0.82 19.75 17.92
CA PRO A 59 2.18 20.16 18.28
C PRO A 59 3.29 19.44 17.50
N LYS A 60 2.99 18.25 16.95
CA LYS A 60 3.90 17.47 16.09
C LYS A 60 3.81 17.88 14.62
N GLY A 61 3.02 18.92 14.30
CA GLY A 61 2.80 19.41 12.94
C GLY A 61 1.76 18.64 12.14
N ILE A 62 1.07 17.65 12.74
CA ILE A 62 0.06 16.84 12.06
C ILE A 62 -1.32 17.42 12.38
N LYS A 63 -1.94 18.06 11.39
CA LYS A 63 -3.27 18.68 11.55
C LYS A 63 -4.37 17.63 11.69
N VAL A 64 -5.31 17.87 12.61
CA VAL A 64 -6.45 16.98 12.86
C VAL A 64 -7.75 17.63 12.38
N PHE A 65 -8.43 16.96 11.45
CA PHE A 65 -9.69 17.42 10.86
C PHE A 65 -10.85 16.58 11.38
N PRO A 66 -11.76 17.14 12.20
CA PRO A 66 -12.99 16.47 12.57
C PRO A 66 -13.90 16.36 11.35
N ILE A 67 -14.27 15.14 10.97
CA ILE A 67 -15.17 14.91 9.84
C ILE A 67 -16.30 13.94 10.18
N SER A 68 -17.40 14.09 9.46
CA SER A 68 -18.45 13.08 9.37
C SER A 68 -18.68 12.76 7.91
N ALA A 69 -18.17 11.62 7.46
CA ALA A 69 -18.35 11.18 6.07
C ALA A 69 -19.83 10.97 5.70
N VAL A 70 -20.70 10.67 6.68
CA VAL A 70 -22.14 10.46 6.48
C VAL A 70 -22.86 11.79 6.20
N SER A 71 -22.54 12.83 6.97
CA SER A 71 -23.17 14.16 6.79
C SER A 71 -22.42 15.08 5.84
N GLY A 72 -21.18 14.74 5.49
CA GLY A 72 -20.27 15.59 4.71
C GLY A 72 -19.60 16.71 5.51
N LYS A 73 -19.90 16.86 6.80
CA LYS A 73 -19.31 17.91 7.65
C LYS A 73 -17.79 17.73 7.75
N GLY A 74 -17.04 18.82 7.58
CA GLY A 74 -15.58 18.86 7.74
C GLY A 74 -14.78 18.30 6.54
N VAL A 75 -15.45 17.63 5.59
CA VAL A 75 -14.78 17.00 4.45
C VAL A 75 -14.21 18.06 3.50
N LYS A 76 -14.93 19.17 3.29
CA LYS A 76 -14.49 20.24 2.40
C LYS A 76 -13.23 20.93 2.91
N GLU A 77 -13.18 21.18 4.21
CA GLU A 77 -12.04 21.77 4.90
C GLU A 77 -10.81 20.85 4.86
N LEU A 78 -11.01 19.55 5.07
CA LEU A 78 -9.97 18.53 4.91
C LEU A 78 -9.40 18.54 3.47
N LEU A 79 -10.27 18.54 2.46
CA LEU A 79 -9.85 18.53 1.06
C LEU A 79 -9.06 19.79 0.68
N TYR A 80 -9.45 20.97 1.16
CA TYR A 80 -8.67 22.19 0.93
C TYR A 80 -7.29 22.12 1.57
N ALA A 81 -7.20 21.65 2.82
CA ALA A 81 -5.91 21.51 3.48
C ALA A 81 -4.99 20.51 2.75
N VAL A 82 -5.54 19.38 2.26
CA VAL A 82 -4.78 18.41 1.46
C VAL A 82 -4.32 19.03 0.15
N ARG A 83 -5.17 19.83 -0.52
CA ARG A 83 -4.79 20.54 -1.74
C ARG A 83 -3.64 21.52 -1.49
N ASP A 84 -3.73 22.34 -0.45
CA ASP A 84 -2.68 23.29 -0.09
C ASP A 84 -1.35 22.58 0.23
N MET A 85 -1.42 21.38 0.85
CA MET A 85 -0.24 20.55 1.08
C MET A 85 0.36 20.02 -0.23
N LEU A 86 -0.46 19.53 -1.14
CA LEU A 86 0.00 19.07 -2.46
C LEU A 86 0.65 20.21 -3.26
N ASP A 87 0.05 21.40 -3.24
CA ASP A 87 0.60 22.59 -3.91
C ASP A 87 1.97 23.03 -3.33
N SER A 88 2.31 22.58 -2.12
CA SER A 88 3.58 22.87 -1.44
C SER A 88 4.67 21.79 -1.59
N ILE A 89 4.34 20.65 -2.20
CA ILE A 89 5.28 19.54 -2.40
C ILE A 89 5.93 19.71 -3.78
N ASP A 90 7.26 19.71 -3.83
CA ASP A 90 8.00 19.69 -5.09
C ASP A 90 7.70 18.37 -5.85
N GLU A 91 7.37 18.49 -7.14
CA GLU A 91 7.15 17.36 -8.05
C GLU A 91 8.47 16.63 -8.36
N GLU A 92 9.12 16.02 -7.38
CA GLU A 92 10.18 15.07 -7.70
C GLU A 92 9.54 13.79 -8.26
N PRO A 93 9.86 13.39 -9.50
CA PRO A 93 9.29 12.20 -10.10
C PRO A 93 9.66 11.00 -9.22
N THR A 94 8.66 10.39 -8.60
CA THR A 94 8.83 9.16 -7.85
C THR A 94 9.08 8.05 -8.87
N VAL A 95 10.34 7.75 -9.13
CA VAL A 95 10.72 6.62 -9.97
C VAL A 95 10.40 5.36 -9.19
N PHE A 96 9.17 4.86 -9.34
CA PHE A 96 8.86 3.51 -8.90
C PHE A 96 9.71 2.58 -9.76
N ALA A 97 10.72 1.94 -9.15
CA ALA A 97 11.36 0.81 -9.78
C ALA A 97 10.25 -0.22 -10.06
N ARG A 98 10.04 -0.55 -11.32
CA ARG A 98 9.05 -1.53 -11.73
C ARG A 98 9.46 -2.86 -11.10
N GLU A 99 8.84 -3.25 -9.99
CA GLU A 99 9.17 -4.51 -9.27
C GLU A 99 8.81 -5.76 -10.07
N PHE A 100 8.06 -5.58 -11.16
CA PHE A 100 7.50 -6.67 -11.95
C PHE A 100 7.74 -6.39 -13.44
N PHE A 101 8.70 -7.09 -14.02
CA PHE A 101 8.88 -7.14 -15.46
C PHE A 101 7.96 -8.22 -16.01
N THR A 102 6.98 -7.82 -16.81
CA THR A 102 6.14 -8.78 -17.53
C THR A 102 7.01 -9.65 -18.45
N GLU A 103 8.12 -9.10 -18.93
CA GLU A 103 9.14 -9.78 -19.72
C GLU A 103 9.80 -10.97 -19.00
N ASP A 104 9.89 -10.96 -17.66
CA ASP A 104 10.51 -12.05 -16.89
C ASP A 104 9.62 -13.31 -16.81
N ILE A 105 8.32 -13.15 -17.10
CA ILE A 105 7.28 -14.19 -16.94
C ILE A 105 6.79 -14.71 -18.30
N LEU A 106 6.98 -13.95 -19.38
CA LEU A 106 6.61 -14.37 -20.72
C LEU A 106 7.65 -15.32 -21.32
N ASP A 107 7.20 -16.31 -22.11
CA ASP A 107 8.09 -17.13 -22.93
C ASP A 107 8.89 -16.20 -23.86
N ASN A 108 10.21 -16.16 -23.66
CA ASN A 108 11.10 -15.39 -24.52
C ASN A 108 11.57 -16.27 -25.68
N PRO A 109 11.07 -16.04 -26.91
CA PRO A 109 11.37 -16.90 -28.05
C PRO A 109 12.85 -16.87 -28.48
N ASP A 110 13.59 -15.82 -28.10
CA ASP A 110 15.00 -15.62 -28.45
C ASP A 110 15.96 -16.37 -27.51
N GLU A 111 15.45 -17.04 -26.48
CA GLU A 111 16.28 -17.79 -25.55
C GLU A 111 16.83 -19.08 -26.15
N PRO A 112 18.14 -19.34 -25.97
CA PRO A 112 18.78 -20.49 -26.57
C PRO A 112 18.31 -21.78 -25.88
N PHE A 113 18.12 -22.82 -26.70
CA PHE A 113 17.99 -24.19 -26.24
C PHE A 113 18.76 -25.10 -27.21
N THR A 114 19.16 -26.25 -26.72
CA THR A 114 19.93 -27.24 -27.49
C THR A 114 19.11 -28.52 -27.61
N ILE A 115 19.14 -29.13 -28.80
CA ILE A 115 18.53 -30.43 -29.06
C ILE A 115 19.63 -31.45 -29.31
N ASN A 116 19.71 -32.48 -28.48
CA ASN A 116 20.62 -33.60 -28.61
C ASN A 116 19.83 -34.90 -28.87
N ARG A 117 20.38 -35.83 -29.66
CA ARG A 117 19.80 -37.17 -29.78
C ARG A 117 20.22 -38.01 -28.58
N GLY A 118 19.26 -38.54 -27.86
CA GLY A 118 19.49 -39.53 -26.79
C GLY A 118 19.46 -40.95 -27.34
N ASP A 119 19.61 -41.91 -26.43
CA ASP A 119 19.48 -43.32 -26.74
C ASP A 119 18.00 -43.71 -26.97
N ASP A 120 17.75 -44.83 -27.63
CA ASP A 120 16.41 -45.37 -27.91
C ASP A 120 15.47 -44.42 -28.70
N ALA A 121 16.01 -43.72 -29.71
CA ALA A 121 15.27 -42.78 -30.56
C ALA A 121 14.65 -41.58 -29.81
N SER A 122 15.18 -41.24 -28.64
CA SER A 122 14.77 -40.08 -27.86
C SER A 122 15.49 -38.79 -28.29
N PHE A 123 14.86 -37.64 -28.03
CA PHE A 123 15.48 -36.32 -28.15
C PHE A 123 15.53 -35.66 -26.78
N ILE A 124 16.70 -35.15 -26.41
CA ILE A 124 16.93 -34.40 -25.17
C ILE A 124 16.98 -32.93 -25.54
N ILE A 125 16.06 -32.14 -24.97
CA ILE A 125 15.97 -30.70 -25.19
C ILE A 125 16.29 -30.00 -23.87
N GLU A 126 17.34 -29.18 -23.87
CA GLU A 126 17.84 -28.48 -22.68
C GLU A 126 18.00 -26.99 -22.97
N GLY A 127 17.57 -26.14 -22.04
CA GLY A 127 17.82 -24.71 -22.11
C GLY A 127 16.95 -23.90 -21.15
N PRO A 128 17.36 -22.65 -20.81
CA PRO A 128 16.64 -21.78 -19.88
C PRO A 128 15.17 -21.56 -20.23
N ARG A 129 14.86 -21.61 -21.53
CA ARG A 129 13.50 -21.51 -22.07
C ARG A 129 12.63 -22.70 -21.67
N ILE A 130 13.17 -23.92 -21.79
CA ILE A 130 12.46 -25.17 -21.47
C ILE A 130 12.22 -25.27 -19.96
N ASP A 131 13.22 -24.90 -19.16
CA ASP A 131 13.12 -24.93 -17.70
C ASP A 131 12.01 -24.00 -17.18
N ARG A 132 11.89 -22.78 -17.74
CA ARG A 132 10.79 -21.87 -17.42
C ARG A 132 9.44 -22.40 -17.90
N MET A 133 9.37 -22.88 -19.14
CA MET A 133 8.14 -23.45 -19.69
C MET A 133 7.60 -24.59 -18.81
N LEU A 134 8.47 -25.47 -18.34
CA LEU A 134 8.12 -26.54 -17.40
C LEU A 134 7.74 -26.00 -16.02
N GLY A 135 8.42 -24.97 -15.53
CA GLY A 135 8.13 -24.34 -14.23
C GLY A 135 6.75 -23.70 -14.12
N TYR A 136 6.16 -23.26 -15.24
CA TYR A 136 4.81 -22.68 -15.29
C TYR A 136 3.71 -23.67 -15.73
N THR A 137 4.08 -24.88 -16.16
CA THR A 137 3.12 -25.86 -16.70
C THR A 137 2.78 -26.92 -15.65
N ASN A 138 1.48 -27.17 -15.46
CA ASN A 138 1.02 -28.29 -14.63
C ASN A 138 1.16 -29.61 -15.41
N LEU A 139 2.27 -30.32 -15.17
CA LEU A 139 2.63 -31.58 -15.84
C LEU A 139 1.69 -32.75 -15.53
N ASP A 140 0.85 -32.63 -14.50
CA ASP A 140 -0.12 -33.67 -14.11
C ASP A 140 -1.42 -33.61 -14.92
N SER A 141 -1.58 -32.60 -15.80
CA SER A 141 -2.73 -32.51 -16.69
C SER A 141 -2.43 -33.17 -18.04
N GLU A 142 -3.28 -34.13 -18.46
CA GLU A 142 -3.16 -34.88 -19.73
C GLU A 142 -3.36 -34.02 -21.01
N ARG A 143 -3.39 -32.69 -20.86
CA ARG A 143 -3.41 -31.75 -21.97
C ARG A 143 -2.42 -30.65 -21.66
N GLY A 144 -1.22 -30.80 -22.23
CA GLY A 144 -0.33 -29.66 -22.45
C GLY A 144 -1.00 -28.59 -23.32
#